data_AF-A0A382EBR3-F1
#
_entry.id   AF-A0A382EBR3-F1
#
_cell.length_a   1.000
_cell.length_b   1.000
_cell.length_c   1.000
_cell.angle_alpha   90.00
_cell.angle_beta   90.00
_cell.angle_gamma   90.00
#
_symmetry.space_group_name_H-M   'P 1'
#
loop_
_entity.id
_entity.type
_entity.pdbx_description
1 polymer ?
#
loop_
_entity_poly.entity_id
_entity_poly.type
_entity_poly.pdbx_seq_one_letter_code
_entity_poly.pdbx_strand_id
1 'polypeptide(L)'
;MSELAFRSIVDLSKSYKSGELSPVAVIDSCMKRVEQFEAKLGAFQALYTEDARKAAQAAEKAYQSGHRIGPFHGIPFALKDIIDVEGRVTTGGSKEMSHRISPGTATIARRLLAAGGILLGKTKTVEVAMGGWGTNEHMGTPWNPWDLKIARTPGGSSSGSGVSVAAGLVGCAVGTDTGGSVRLPSAWCGLVGLKTSEGLLP
;
A
#
# COMPACT_ATOMS: atom_id res chain seq x y z
N MET A 1 0.08 13.19 -15.60
CA MET A 1 0.61 12.69 -14.31
C MET A 1 -0.49 12.32 -13.31
N SER A 2 -1.57 13.10 -13.16
CA SER A 2 -2.69 12.70 -12.26
C SER A 2 -3.43 11.45 -12.75
N GLU A 3 -3.64 11.26 -14.05
CA GLU A 3 -4.35 10.10 -14.58
C GLU A 3 -3.66 8.76 -14.27
N LEU A 4 -2.33 8.71 -14.32
CA LEU A 4 -1.57 7.48 -14.06
C LEU A 4 -1.72 7.01 -12.61
N ALA A 5 -1.84 7.95 -11.68
CA ALA A 5 -1.95 7.70 -10.24
C ALA A 5 -3.20 6.91 -9.85
N PHE A 6 -4.27 7.02 -10.65
CA PHE A 6 -5.58 6.44 -10.37
C PHE A 6 -6.00 5.40 -11.42
N ARG A 7 -5.09 4.99 -12.32
CA ARG A 7 -5.37 3.90 -13.26
C ARG A 7 -5.66 2.62 -12.47
N SER A 8 -6.69 1.88 -12.92
CA SER A 8 -7.05 0.62 -12.30
C SER A 8 -5.93 -0.42 -12.50
N ILE A 9 -5.87 -1.42 -11.62
CA ILE A 9 -4.95 -2.56 -11.76
C ILE A 9 -5.13 -3.25 -13.11
N VAL A 10 -6.38 -3.37 -13.58
CA VAL A 10 -6.70 -4.00 -14.86
C VAL A 10 -6.11 -3.20 -16.02
N ASP A 11 -6.24 -1.88 -16.00
CA ASP A 11 -5.72 -1.03 -17.07
C ASP A 11 -4.19 -0.97 -17.05
N LEU A 12 -3.57 -0.90 -15.86
CA LEU A 12 -2.11 -1.01 -15.74
C LEU A 12 -1.60 -2.33 -16.33
N SER A 13 -2.23 -3.45 -15.95
CA SER A 13 -1.85 -4.78 -16.44
C SER A 13 -1.99 -4.91 -17.96
N LYS A 14 -3.04 -4.30 -18.55
CA LYS A 14 -3.24 -4.24 -20.00
C LYS A 14 -2.20 -3.36 -20.69
N SER A 15 -1.94 -2.16 -20.18
CA SER A 15 -0.97 -1.22 -20.73
C SER A 15 0.46 -1.76 -20.65
N TYR A 16 0.81 -2.52 -19.61
CA TYR A 16 2.10 -3.22 -19.54
C TYR A 16 2.21 -4.32 -20.60
N LYS A 17 1.11 -5.06 -20.83
CA LYS A 17 1.08 -6.11 -21.86
C LYS A 17 1.22 -5.54 -23.28
N SER A 18 0.62 -4.39 -23.56
CA SER A 18 0.70 -3.73 -24.87
C SER A 18 1.99 -2.94 -25.07
N GLY A 19 2.77 -2.69 -24.02
CA GLY A 19 3.93 -1.82 -24.05
C GLY A 19 3.60 -0.32 -24.05
N GLU A 20 2.33 0.06 -23.88
CA GLU A 20 1.91 1.46 -23.72
C GLU A 20 2.55 2.10 -22.48
N LEU A 21 2.64 1.32 -21.40
CA LEU A 21 3.26 1.73 -20.15
C LEU A 21 4.29 0.70 -19.70
N SER A 22 5.27 1.17 -18.94
CA SER A 22 6.24 0.34 -18.25
C SER A 22 5.97 0.33 -16.74
N PRO A 23 6.16 -0.81 -16.05
CA PRO A 23 6.19 -0.85 -14.58
C PRO A 23 7.15 0.18 -13.97
N VAL A 24 8.27 0.47 -14.62
CA VAL A 24 9.24 1.51 -14.18
C VAL A 24 8.58 2.89 -14.17
N ALA A 25 7.93 3.27 -15.26
CA ALA A 25 7.26 4.56 -15.38
C ALA A 25 6.14 4.73 -14.34
N VAL A 26 5.43 3.66 -14.01
CA VAL A 26 4.38 3.69 -12.98
C VAL A 26 4.96 3.82 -11.58
N ILE A 27 6.01 3.07 -11.25
CA ILE A 27 6.68 3.18 -9.96
C ILE A 27 7.29 4.57 -9.78
N ASP A 28 7.93 5.13 -10.81
CA ASP A 28 8.44 6.50 -10.76
C ASP A 28 7.33 7.53 -10.56
N SER A 29 6.16 7.31 -11.18
CA SER A 29 4.99 8.17 -10.96
C SER A 29 4.46 8.05 -9.52
N CYS A 30 4.43 6.86 -8.93
CA CYS A 30 4.07 6.66 -7.52
C CYS A 30 5.07 7.40 -6.61
N MET A 31 6.37 7.26 -6.84
CA MET A 31 7.40 7.91 -6.02
C MET A 31 7.33 9.43 -6.08
N LYS A 32 7.14 10.02 -7.27
CA LYS A 32 6.95 11.48 -7.42
C LYS A 32 5.76 11.98 -6.62
N ARG A 33 4.68 11.20 -6.53
CA ARG A 33 3.51 11.55 -5.72
C ARG A 33 3.76 11.40 -4.24
N VAL A 34 4.46 10.35 -3.83
CA VAL A 34 4.90 10.18 -2.45
C VAL A 34 5.76 11.38 -2.02
N GLU A 35 6.76 11.77 -2.82
CA GLU A 35 7.59 12.95 -2.58
C GLU A 35 6.74 14.24 -2.43
N GLN A 36 5.70 14.40 -3.25
CA GLN A 36 4.84 15.58 -3.23
C GLN A 36 3.89 15.64 -2.03
N PHE A 37 3.28 14.51 -1.64
CA PHE A 37 2.13 14.51 -0.73
C PHE A 37 2.38 13.84 0.63
N GLU A 38 3.37 12.95 0.73
CA GLU A 38 3.55 12.12 1.92
C GLU A 38 3.90 12.95 3.16
N ALA A 39 4.66 14.04 3.02
CA ALA A 39 4.96 14.94 4.13
C ALA A 39 3.71 15.53 4.80
N LYS A 40 2.63 15.74 4.02
CA LYS A 40 1.33 16.24 4.52
C LYS A 40 0.40 15.11 4.94
N LEU A 41 0.38 14.01 4.17
CA LEU A 41 -0.57 12.92 4.34
C LEU A 41 -0.14 11.92 5.42
N GLY A 42 1.15 11.64 5.56
CA GLY A 42 1.70 10.71 6.53
C GLY A 42 1.09 9.30 6.43
N ALA A 43 0.85 8.80 5.22
CA ALA A 43 0.21 7.51 4.98
C ALA A 43 1.14 6.31 5.24
N PHE A 44 2.44 6.48 5.04
CA PHE A 44 3.45 5.43 5.14
C PHE A 44 4.19 5.47 6.48
N GLN A 45 4.43 4.29 7.03
CA GLN A 45 5.34 4.03 8.13
C GLN A 45 6.78 3.81 7.63
N ALA A 46 6.93 3.17 6.47
CA ALA A 46 8.20 2.93 5.82
C ALA A 46 8.00 2.85 4.30
N LEU A 47 8.97 3.36 3.53
CA LEU A 47 9.03 3.28 2.08
C LEU A 47 10.22 2.43 1.66
N TYR A 48 10.05 1.62 0.61
CA TYR A 48 11.07 0.71 0.08
C TYR A 48 11.49 1.12 -1.33
N THR A 49 11.81 2.40 -1.50
CA THR A 49 12.02 3.04 -2.81
C THR A 49 13.01 2.30 -3.71
N GLU A 50 14.19 1.95 -3.19
CA GLU A 50 15.22 1.27 -3.97
C GLU A 50 14.82 -0.15 -4.38
N ASP A 51 14.18 -0.88 -3.48
CA ASP A 51 13.69 -2.24 -3.77
C ASP A 51 12.54 -2.20 -4.77
N ALA A 52 11.65 -1.21 -4.66
CA ALA A 52 10.57 -1.00 -5.59
C ALA A 52 11.08 -0.66 -7.01
N ARG A 53 12.11 0.19 -7.13
CA ARG A 53 12.76 0.51 -8.41
C ARG A 53 13.40 -0.72 -9.05
N LYS A 54 14.15 -1.51 -8.28
CA LYS A 54 14.78 -2.75 -8.76
C LYS A 54 13.72 -3.77 -9.23
N ALA A 55 12.64 -3.93 -8.45
CA ALA A 55 11.53 -4.79 -8.82
C ALA A 55 10.80 -4.32 -10.08
N ALA A 56 10.66 -3.00 -10.28
CA ALA A 56 10.08 -2.42 -11.50
C ALA A 56 10.91 -2.74 -12.75
N GLN A 57 12.23 -2.59 -12.66
CA GLN A 57 13.15 -2.93 -13.75
C GLN A 57 13.12 -4.43 -14.07
N ALA A 58 13.06 -5.29 -13.05
CA ALA A 58 12.91 -6.73 -13.23
C ALA A 58 11.57 -7.07 -13.90
N ALA A 59 10.50 -6.41 -13.49
CA ALA A 59 9.17 -6.60 -14.06
C ALA A 59 9.12 -6.16 -15.53
N GLU A 60 9.69 -5.01 -15.88
CA GLU A 60 9.80 -4.54 -17.26
C GLU A 60 10.55 -5.55 -18.15
N LYS A 61 11.69 -6.08 -17.69
CA LYS A 61 12.44 -7.13 -18.42
C LYS A 61 11.61 -8.41 -18.59
N ALA A 62 10.81 -8.79 -17.59
CA ALA A 62 9.91 -9.93 -17.69
C ALA A 62 8.81 -9.70 -18.75
N TYR A 63 8.24 -8.50 -18.82
CA TYR A 63 7.29 -8.14 -19.87
C TYR A 63 7.93 -8.17 -21.27
N GLN A 64 9.11 -7.55 -21.43
CA GLN A 64 9.84 -7.49 -22.71
C GLN A 64 10.26 -8.87 -23.23
N SER A 65 10.61 -9.79 -22.32
CA SER A 65 11.01 -11.16 -22.67
C SER A 65 9.85 -12.15 -22.76
N GLY A 66 8.60 -11.73 -22.55
CA GLY A 66 7.43 -12.60 -22.58
C GLY A 66 7.23 -13.47 -21.33
N HIS A 67 8.03 -13.29 -20.28
CA HIS A 67 8.02 -14.07 -19.04
C HIS A 67 7.21 -13.42 -17.90
N ARG A 68 6.15 -12.68 -18.22
CA ARG A 68 5.28 -12.09 -17.17
C ARG A 68 4.65 -13.22 -16.33
N ILE A 69 4.64 -13.05 -15.00
CA ILE A 69 4.10 -14.08 -14.08
C ILE A 69 2.57 -14.17 -14.15
N GLY A 70 1.88 -13.03 -14.23
CA GLY A 70 0.42 -12.99 -14.15
C GLY A 70 -0.13 -11.56 -14.18
N PRO A 71 -1.44 -11.38 -13.95
CA PRO A 71 -2.08 -10.07 -14.07
C PRO A 71 -1.61 -9.05 -13.03
N PHE A 72 -1.07 -9.51 -11.89
CA PHE A 72 -0.55 -8.64 -10.83
C PHE A 72 0.95 -8.32 -10.95
N HIS A 73 1.61 -8.81 -12.00
CA HIS A 73 3.03 -8.60 -12.20
C HIS A 73 3.32 -7.11 -12.48
N GLY A 74 4.26 -6.51 -11.75
CA GLY A 74 4.61 -5.10 -11.87
C GLY A 74 3.61 -4.12 -11.24
N ILE A 75 2.56 -4.60 -10.55
CA ILE A 75 1.55 -3.73 -9.94
C ILE A 75 2.06 -3.18 -8.60
N PRO A 76 2.07 -1.85 -8.39
CA PRO A 76 2.45 -1.25 -7.11
C PRO A 76 1.39 -1.52 -6.03
N PHE A 77 1.83 -2.00 -4.87
CA PHE A 77 0.96 -2.21 -3.71
C PHE A 77 1.64 -1.82 -2.39
N ALA A 78 0.84 -1.61 -1.36
CA ALA A 78 1.31 -1.36 0.00
C ALA A 78 0.71 -2.35 1.00
N LEU A 79 1.39 -2.55 2.13
CA LEU A 79 0.93 -3.43 3.21
C LEU A 79 0.71 -2.61 4.48
N LYS A 80 -0.38 -2.83 5.21
CA LYS A 80 -0.56 -2.28 6.55
C LYS A 80 0.59 -2.70 7.47
N ASP A 81 1.02 -1.82 8.36
CA ASP A 81 2.14 -2.07 9.26
C ASP A 81 1.84 -3.02 10.44
N ILE A 82 1.05 -4.04 10.19
CA ILE A 82 0.89 -5.24 11.01
C ILE A 82 1.19 -6.52 10.21
N ILE A 83 1.40 -6.38 8.90
CA ILE A 83 1.69 -7.48 7.98
C ILE A 83 3.20 -7.62 7.87
N ASP A 84 3.72 -8.76 8.30
CA ASP A 84 5.15 -9.03 8.35
C ASP A 84 5.76 -9.30 6.97
N VAL A 85 6.94 -8.74 6.75
CA VAL A 85 7.83 -8.98 5.61
C VAL A 85 9.21 -9.22 6.18
N GLU A 86 9.77 -10.41 5.94
CA GLU A 86 11.01 -10.87 6.56
C GLU A 86 12.15 -9.86 6.38
N GLY A 87 12.90 -9.62 7.47
CA GLY A 87 14.01 -8.67 7.47
C GLY A 87 13.59 -7.19 7.45
N ARG A 88 12.28 -6.89 7.38
CA ARG A 88 11.75 -5.52 7.49
C ARG A 88 11.15 -5.26 8.86
N VAL A 89 11.21 -4.00 9.28
CA VAL A 89 10.53 -3.54 10.49
C VAL A 89 9.01 -3.62 10.29
N THR A 90 8.32 -4.16 11.30
CA THR A 90 6.87 -4.07 11.42
C THR A 90 6.52 -3.63 12.83
N THR A 91 6.00 -2.40 12.95
CA THR A 91 5.80 -1.74 14.26
C THR A 91 4.43 -2.01 14.86
N GLY A 92 3.46 -2.54 14.11
CA GLY A 92 2.08 -2.63 14.58
C GLY A 92 1.46 -1.27 14.89
N GLY A 93 2.06 -0.17 14.43
CA GLY A 93 1.70 1.19 14.87
C GLY A 93 2.05 1.47 16.33
N SER A 94 2.91 0.67 16.96
CA SER A 94 3.36 0.87 18.34
C SER A 94 4.80 1.35 18.37
N LYS A 95 5.07 2.34 19.23
CA LYS A 95 6.43 2.86 19.44
C LYS A 95 7.36 1.81 20.06
N GLU A 96 6.83 0.93 20.91
CA GLU A 96 7.57 -0.17 21.53
C GLU A 96 8.10 -1.19 20.52
N MET A 97 7.42 -1.32 19.37
CA MET A 97 7.81 -2.24 18.29
C MET A 97 8.54 -1.53 17.14
N SER A 98 8.99 -0.27 17.34
CA SER A 98 9.65 0.55 16.31
C SER A 98 10.92 -0.08 15.71
N HIS A 99 11.55 -1.02 16.42
CA HIS A 99 12.74 -1.75 15.97
C HIS A 99 12.50 -3.24 15.76
N ARG A 100 11.25 -3.73 15.81
CA ARG A 100 10.94 -5.15 15.64
C ARG A 100 11.13 -5.57 14.19
N ILE A 101 12.19 -6.34 13.94
CA ILE A 101 12.42 -6.99 12.65
C ILE A 101 11.50 -8.21 12.53
N SER A 102 10.78 -8.29 11.41
CA SER A 102 9.88 -9.41 11.13
C SER A 102 10.70 -10.70 10.93
N PRO A 103 10.40 -11.78 11.68
CA PRO A 103 11.13 -13.05 11.58
C PRO A 103 10.74 -13.88 10.36
N GLY A 104 9.72 -13.46 9.61
CA GLY A 104 9.25 -14.15 8.42
C GLY A 104 8.30 -13.29 7.61
N THR A 105 7.89 -13.79 6.45
CA THR A 105 6.95 -13.09 5.55
C THR A 105 5.56 -13.71 5.67
N ALA A 106 4.58 -12.86 6.03
CA ALA A 106 3.18 -13.24 6.14
C ALA A 106 2.67 -13.86 4.82
N THR A 107 1.78 -14.85 4.91
CA THR A 107 1.33 -15.63 3.74
C THR A 107 0.73 -14.73 2.64
N ILE A 108 -0.05 -13.70 3.02
CA ILE A 108 -0.62 -12.76 2.05
C ILE A 108 0.46 -11.94 1.33
N ALA A 109 1.46 -11.44 2.06
CA ALA A 109 2.57 -10.70 1.48
C ALA A 109 3.39 -11.59 0.53
N ARG A 110 3.66 -12.83 0.94
CA ARG A 110 4.35 -13.83 0.12
C ARG A 110 3.63 -14.10 -1.20
N ARG A 111 2.30 -14.27 -1.15
CA ARG A 111 1.47 -14.50 -2.35
C ARG A 111 1.50 -13.30 -3.31
N LEU A 112 1.40 -12.08 -2.79
CA LEU A 112 1.42 -10.86 -3.61
C LEU A 112 2.80 -10.62 -4.25
N LEU A 113 3.87 -10.83 -3.50
CA LEU A 113 5.24 -10.76 -4.02
C LEU A 113 5.49 -11.84 -5.07
N ALA A 114 5.06 -13.08 -4.82
CA ALA A 114 5.18 -14.19 -5.77
C ALA A 114 4.38 -13.96 -7.06
N ALA A 115 3.27 -13.21 -6.99
CA ALA A 115 2.50 -12.79 -8.18
C ALA A 115 3.20 -11.68 -8.99
N GLY A 116 4.37 -11.21 -8.55
CA GLY A 116 5.16 -10.14 -9.18
C GLY A 116 4.74 -8.74 -8.77
N GLY A 117 3.94 -8.59 -7.70
CA GLY A 117 3.58 -7.27 -7.17
C GLY A 117 4.80 -6.54 -6.64
N ILE A 118 4.80 -5.21 -6.76
CA ILE A 118 5.89 -4.34 -6.29
C ILE A 118 5.46 -3.67 -4.98
N LEU A 119 6.09 -4.07 -3.88
CA LEU A 119 5.81 -3.52 -2.56
C LEU A 119 6.46 -2.13 -2.42
N LEU A 120 5.63 -1.08 -2.34
CA LEU A 120 6.11 0.29 -2.13
C LEU A 120 6.54 0.55 -0.68
N GLY A 121 5.91 -0.12 0.28
CA GLY A 121 6.18 0.14 1.69
C GLY A 121 5.09 -0.36 2.64
N LYS A 122 5.25 0.05 3.89
CA LYS A 122 4.32 -0.22 4.99
C LYS A 122 3.47 1.01 5.26
N THR A 123 2.16 0.85 5.33
CA THR A 123 1.21 1.93 5.62
C THR A 123 0.91 2.00 7.10
N LYS A 124 0.71 3.21 7.63
CA LYS A 124 0.42 3.41 9.05
C LYS A 124 -0.86 2.72 9.48
N THR A 125 -0.86 2.26 10.72
CA THR A 125 -2.01 1.68 11.41
C THR A 125 -2.24 2.39 12.73
N VAL A 126 -3.46 2.31 13.24
CA VAL A 126 -3.69 2.54 14.68
C VAL A 126 -2.90 1.51 15.46
N GLU A 127 -2.37 1.92 16.61
CA GLU A 127 -1.57 1.07 17.50
C GLU A 127 -2.28 -0.27 17.75
N VAL A 128 -1.56 -1.36 17.47
CA VAL A 128 -2.02 -2.76 17.55
C VAL A 128 -3.38 -3.01 16.89
N ALA A 129 -3.69 -2.23 15.86
CA ALA A 129 -4.96 -2.25 15.12
C ALA A 129 -6.21 -1.91 15.94
N MET A 130 -6.06 -1.29 17.12
CA MET A 130 -7.15 -1.00 18.06
C MET A 130 -7.67 0.44 17.94
N GLY A 131 -8.55 0.67 16.96
CA GLY A 131 -9.29 1.93 16.89
C GLY A 131 -9.90 2.19 15.51
N GLY A 132 -11.19 2.53 15.49
CA GLY A 132 -11.95 2.78 14.26
C GLY A 132 -11.78 4.19 13.67
N TRP A 133 -11.30 5.14 14.47
CA TRP A 133 -11.14 6.54 14.04
C TRP A 133 -9.90 6.75 13.17
N GLY A 134 -8.88 5.90 13.34
CA GLY A 134 -7.66 5.95 12.55
C GLY A 134 -6.51 6.74 13.19
N THR A 135 -6.71 7.27 14.40
CA THR A 135 -5.73 8.03 15.16
C THR A 135 -4.65 7.18 15.79
N ASN A 136 -3.42 7.69 15.78
CA ASN A 136 -2.28 7.13 16.47
C ASN A 136 -1.45 8.29 17.03
N GLU A 137 -1.41 8.41 18.35
CA GLU A 137 -0.70 9.50 19.04
C GLU A 137 0.82 9.33 18.97
N HIS A 138 1.29 8.09 19.06
CA HIS A 138 2.72 7.79 19.18
C HIS A 138 3.44 7.71 17.83
N MET A 139 2.76 7.23 16.78
CA MET A 139 3.33 7.04 15.44
C MET A 139 2.79 8.03 14.40
N GLY A 140 1.89 8.93 14.83
CA GLY A 140 1.25 9.94 14.01
C GLY A 140 0.05 9.42 13.21
N THR A 141 -0.93 10.29 13.03
CA THR A 141 -2.20 9.98 12.36
C THR A 141 -2.16 10.37 10.89
N PRO A 142 -2.48 9.48 9.93
CA PRO A 142 -2.60 9.86 8.53
C PRO A 142 -3.70 10.90 8.31
N TRP A 143 -3.45 11.84 7.42
CA TRP A 143 -4.39 12.90 7.05
C TRP A 143 -5.30 12.41 5.92
N ASN A 144 -6.62 12.52 6.08
CA ASN A 144 -7.57 12.13 5.04
C ASN A 144 -7.46 13.06 3.80
N PRO A 145 -7.18 12.54 2.60
CA PRO A 145 -6.82 13.36 1.44
C PRO A 145 -7.97 14.20 0.86
N TRP A 146 -9.22 13.99 1.31
CA TRP A 146 -10.38 14.75 0.85
C TRP A 146 -10.45 16.20 1.34
N ASP A 147 -9.67 16.57 2.36
CA ASP A 147 -9.62 17.94 2.88
C ASP A 147 -8.19 18.29 3.30
N LEU A 148 -7.39 18.87 2.41
CA LEU A 148 -5.99 19.22 2.71
C LEU A 148 -5.84 20.47 3.61
N LYS A 149 -6.95 21.18 3.88
CA LYS A 149 -6.96 22.41 4.69
C LYS A 149 -7.20 22.09 6.16
N ILE A 150 -8.22 21.28 6.44
CA ILE A 150 -8.60 20.88 7.80
C ILE A 150 -8.38 19.38 7.97
N ALA A 151 -7.64 19.01 9.01
CA ALA A 151 -7.36 17.59 9.26
C ALA A 151 -8.66 16.84 9.52
N ARG A 152 -8.94 15.85 8.66
CA ARG A 152 -10.02 14.88 8.86
C ARG A 152 -9.41 13.52 9.10
N THR A 153 -10.10 12.73 9.88
CA THR A 153 -9.65 11.39 10.19
C THR A 153 -9.89 10.45 9.01
N PRO A 154 -8.95 9.55 8.74
CA PRO A 154 -9.03 8.68 7.58
C PRO A 154 -9.83 7.41 7.86
N GLY A 155 -10.23 7.16 9.11
CA GLY A 155 -10.80 5.88 9.54
C GLY A 155 -9.70 4.91 9.89
N GLY A 156 -10.05 3.88 10.65
CA GLY A 156 -9.08 2.96 11.22
C GLY A 156 -9.58 1.53 11.39
N SER A 157 -8.68 0.58 11.64
CA SER A 157 -7.26 0.83 11.92
C SER A 157 -6.34 0.81 10.70
N SER A 158 -6.82 0.50 9.49
CA SER A 158 -6.01 0.50 8.26
C SER A 158 -5.88 1.91 7.64
N SER A 159 -5.59 2.90 8.49
CA SER A 159 -5.62 4.33 8.18
C SER A 159 -4.75 4.69 6.97
N GLY A 160 -3.47 4.31 7.00
CA GLY A 160 -2.54 4.62 5.93
C GLY A 160 -2.85 3.88 4.64
N SER A 161 -3.45 2.68 4.73
CA SER A 161 -3.90 1.93 3.55
C SER A 161 -5.01 2.68 2.82
N GLY A 162 -5.98 3.24 3.55
CA GLY A 162 -7.02 4.10 2.99
C GLY A 162 -6.45 5.38 2.36
N VAL A 163 -5.60 6.10 3.09
CA VAL A 163 -5.01 7.37 2.62
C VAL A 163 -4.12 7.16 1.38
N SER A 164 -3.25 6.15 1.39
CA SER A 164 -2.30 5.93 0.30
C SER A 164 -2.98 5.62 -1.03
N VAL A 165 -4.07 4.86 -1.02
CA VAL A 165 -4.84 4.55 -2.23
C VAL A 165 -5.70 5.76 -2.65
N ALA A 166 -6.40 6.40 -1.72
CA ALA A 166 -7.27 7.55 -2.04
C ALA A 166 -6.49 8.76 -2.55
N ALA A 167 -5.25 8.94 -2.09
CA ALA A 167 -4.35 9.96 -2.61
C ALA A 167 -3.57 9.51 -3.85
N GLY A 168 -3.81 8.32 -4.40
CA GLY A 168 -3.11 7.81 -5.58
C GLY A 168 -1.59 7.71 -5.37
N LEU A 169 -1.14 7.43 -4.14
CA LEU A 169 0.27 7.15 -3.84
C LEU A 169 0.64 5.72 -4.25
N VAL A 170 -0.34 4.82 -4.23
CA VAL A 170 -0.22 3.41 -4.61
C VAL A 170 -1.51 2.91 -5.25
N GLY A 171 -1.42 1.94 -6.17
CA GLY A 171 -2.58 1.43 -6.89
C GLY A 171 -3.53 0.58 -6.03
N CYS A 172 -3.02 -0.07 -4.98
CA CYS A 172 -3.82 -0.79 -3.99
C CYS A 172 -3.05 -0.99 -2.68
N ALA A 173 -3.76 -1.34 -1.62
CA ALA A 173 -3.16 -1.65 -0.33
C ALA A 173 -3.90 -2.79 0.37
N VAL A 174 -3.17 -3.56 1.18
CA VAL A 174 -3.74 -4.60 2.04
C VAL A 174 -3.88 -4.06 3.46
N GLY A 175 -5.09 -4.04 3.97
CA GLY A 175 -5.40 -3.76 5.38
C GLY A 175 -5.78 -5.01 6.17
N THR A 176 -6.17 -4.80 7.42
CA THR A 176 -6.79 -5.85 8.28
C THR A 176 -8.11 -5.33 8.84
N ASP A 177 -9.11 -6.20 8.97
CA ASP A 177 -10.47 -5.83 9.37
C ASP A 177 -10.99 -6.79 10.45
N THR A 178 -10.88 -6.36 11.71
CA THR A 178 -11.44 -7.10 12.86
C THR A 178 -12.86 -6.62 13.18
N GLY A 179 -13.06 -5.30 13.23
CA GLY A 179 -14.36 -4.68 13.57
C GLY A 179 -14.84 -3.65 12.55
N GLY A 180 -14.31 -3.67 11.33
CA GLY A 180 -14.52 -2.62 10.32
C GLY A 180 -13.22 -2.01 9.81
N SER A 181 -12.07 -2.53 10.21
CA SER A 181 -10.79 -1.83 10.05
C SER A 181 -10.25 -1.72 8.62
N VAL A 182 -10.89 -2.33 7.62
CA VAL A 182 -10.72 -2.01 6.19
C VAL A 182 -11.90 -1.18 5.70
N ARG A 183 -13.13 -1.58 6.04
CA ARG A 183 -14.36 -0.93 5.56
C ARG A 183 -14.50 0.53 6.01
N LEU A 184 -14.11 0.86 7.25
CA LEU A 184 -14.14 2.22 7.80
C LEU A 184 -13.19 3.16 7.05
N PRO A 185 -11.87 2.86 6.92
CA PRO A 185 -10.99 3.66 6.08
C PRO A 185 -11.46 3.77 4.63
N SER A 186 -11.97 2.69 4.05
CA SER A 186 -12.49 2.74 2.69
C SER A 186 -13.69 3.68 2.56
N ALA A 187 -14.65 3.63 3.48
CA ALA A 187 -15.79 4.53 3.47
C ALA A 187 -15.38 6.00 3.63
N TRP A 188 -14.45 6.29 4.56
CA TRP A 188 -14.07 7.67 4.87
C TRP A 188 -13.08 8.27 3.89
N CYS A 189 -12.30 7.42 3.21
CA CYS A 189 -11.40 7.83 2.13
C CYS A 189 -12.01 7.65 0.73
N GLY A 190 -13.30 7.30 0.59
CA GLY A 190 -13.99 7.24 -0.70
C GLY A 190 -13.50 6.11 -1.63
N LEU A 191 -13.23 4.93 -1.06
CA LEU A 191 -12.68 3.77 -1.75
C LEU A 191 -13.59 2.55 -1.66
N VAL A 192 -13.30 1.56 -2.51
CA VAL A 192 -13.80 0.20 -2.34
C VAL A 192 -12.90 -0.55 -1.36
N GLY A 193 -13.49 -1.16 -0.33
CA GLY A 193 -12.78 -2.00 0.65
C GLY A 193 -13.53 -3.30 0.88
N LEU A 194 -12.82 -4.42 0.78
CA LEU A 194 -13.39 -5.76 0.96
C LEU A 194 -12.80 -6.44 2.19
N LYS A 195 -13.66 -6.74 3.17
CA LYS A 195 -13.38 -7.78 4.17
C LYS A 195 -13.90 -9.09 3.62
N THR A 196 -13.03 -10.05 3.42
CA THR A 196 -13.42 -11.40 2.98
C THR A 196 -14.19 -12.15 4.07
N SER A 197 -14.81 -13.27 3.71
CA SER A 197 -15.30 -14.23 4.69
C SER A 197 -14.17 -14.71 5.59
N GLU A 198 -14.51 -15.02 6.84
CA GLU A 198 -13.57 -15.63 7.78
C GLU A 198 -13.00 -16.93 7.19
N GLY A 199 -11.70 -17.17 7.39
CA GLY A 199 -10.99 -18.35 6.86
C GLY A 199 -10.67 -18.33 5.36
N LEU A 200 -11.18 -17.37 4.57
CA LEU A 200 -10.85 -17.30 3.13
C LEU A 200 -9.39 -16.91 2.88
N LEU A 201 -8.87 -15.98 3.69
CA LEU A 201 -7.47 -15.59 3.67
C LEU A 201 -6.79 -16.16 4.93
N PRO A 202 -5.57 -16.73 4.79
CA PRO A 202 -4.81 -17.33 5.89
C PRO A 202 -4.22 -16.27 6.82
#